data_AF-A0A969E0U2-F1
#
_entry.id   AF-A0A969E0U2-F1
#
_cell.length_a   1.000
_cell.length_b   1.000
_cell.length_c   1.000
_cell.angle_alpha   90.00
_cell.angle_beta   90.00
_cell.angle_gamma   90.00
#
_symmetry.space_group_name_H-M   'P 1'
#
loop_
_entity.id
_entity.type
_entity.pdbx_description
1 polymer ?
#
loop_
_entity_poly.entity_id
_entity_poly.type
_entity_poly.pdbx_seq_one_letter_code
_entity_poly.pdbx_strand_id
1 'polypeptide(L)'
;MGKILVFDPLLSANAKRSCASCHRPEKAFCDQRTTSRGFLFSDNLNRNAPSLINAALSETHFFHEGQHQNLAGVFEAVITNPKEFNFSYPQILARLQTSAEYRALFQSAFDKKNTVFNPISRSELDESLIEYLKILRGYDSAFDKTMNNKPTRSTETWAINYSCRKPNAAVATRRQVLAAVKSPFLIA
;
A
#
# COMPACT_ATOMS: atom_id res chain seq x y z
N MET A 1 -4.69 12.36 6.44
CA MET A 1 -3.43 11.98 7.13
C MET A 1 -2.71 10.79 6.52
N GLY A 2 -3.35 9.66 6.21
CA GLY A 2 -2.65 8.48 5.66
C GLY A 2 -1.69 8.76 4.50
N LYS A 3 -2.10 9.66 3.58
CA LYS A 3 -1.23 10.17 2.51
C LYS A 3 0.08 10.78 3.03
N ILE A 4 0.05 11.53 4.12
CA ILE A 4 1.25 12.15 4.70
C ILE A 4 2.20 11.04 5.16
N LEU A 5 1.69 10.09 5.96
CA LEU A 5 2.48 8.98 6.50
C LEU A 5 3.14 8.10 5.42
N VAL A 6 2.47 7.88 4.29
CA VAL A 6 3.02 7.08 3.17
C VAL A 6 4.21 7.75 2.49
N PHE A 7 4.26 9.09 2.51
CA PHE A 7 5.30 9.87 1.83
C PHE A 7 6.38 10.37 2.79
N ASP A 8 6.07 10.47 4.08
CA ASP A 8 6.99 10.91 5.11
C ASP A 8 8.01 9.81 5.47
N PRO A 9 9.33 10.09 5.43
CA PRO A 9 10.33 9.11 5.78
C PRO A 9 10.45 8.84 7.30
N LEU A 10 9.71 9.57 8.15
CA LEU A 10 9.70 9.45 9.60
C LEU A 10 9.49 8.02 10.11
N LEU A 11 8.78 7.18 9.35
CA LEU A 11 8.51 5.78 9.70
C LEU A 11 9.73 4.85 9.54
N SER A 12 10.81 5.30 8.92
CA SER A 12 12.08 4.56 8.86
C SER A 12 13.02 4.97 10.00
N ALA A 13 13.84 4.05 10.50
CA ALA A 13 14.73 4.35 11.62
C ALA A 13 15.68 5.53 11.32
N ASN A 14 16.20 5.60 10.09
CA ASN A 14 17.09 6.67 9.64
C ASN A 14 16.39 7.93 9.12
N ALA A 15 15.05 7.97 9.12
CA ALA A 15 14.25 9.07 8.58
C ALA A 15 14.60 9.46 7.13
N LYS A 16 15.06 8.50 6.31
CA LYS A 16 15.41 8.72 4.89
C LYS A 16 14.55 7.92 3.91
N ARG A 17 13.74 6.98 4.39
CA ARG A 17 12.92 6.10 3.56
C ARG A 17 11.46 6.17 3.96
N SER A 18 10.58 6.33 2.97
CA SER A 18 9.13 6.25 3.13
C SER A 18 8.56 5.11 2.30
N CYS A 19 7.27 4.82 2.47
CA CYS A 19 6.58 3.82 1.64
C CYS A 19 6.66 4.22 0.15
N ALA A 20 6.52 5.52 -0.13
CA ALA A 20 6.63 6.10 -1.48
C ALA A 20 8.03 5.98 -2.10
N SER A 21 9.09 5.74 -1.30
CA SER A 21 10.43 5.49 -1.84
C SER A 21 10.49 4.20 -2.68
N CYS A 22 9.68 3.20 -2.34
CA CYS A 22 9.54 1.95 -3.10
C CYS A 22 8.27 1.93 -3.95
N HIS A 23 7.20 2.60 -3.52
CA HIS A 23 5.90 2.62 -4.18
C HIS A 23 5.61 3.98 -4.82
N ARG A 24 6.27 4.24 -5.94
CA ARG A 24 6.33 5.56 -6.56
C ARG A 24 5.05 5.89 -7.35
N PRO A 25 4.31 6.97 -7.05
CA PRO A 25 3.05 7.30 -7.73
C PRO A 25 3.17 7.41 -9.26
N GLU A 26 4.24 8.05 -9.74
CA GLU A 26 4.55 8.23 -11.16
C GLU A 26 4.87 6.91 -11.88
N LYS A 27 5.02 5.83 -11.11
CA LYS A 27 5.27 4.46 -11.57
C LYS A 27 4.14 3.51 -11.17
N ALA A 28 2.91 4.01 -11.12
CA ALA A 28 1.74 3.24 -10.69
C ALA A 28 1.92 2.60 -9.31
N PHE A 29 2.54 3.34 -8.38
CA PHE A 29 2.85 2.91 -7.01
C PHE A 29 3.71 1.63 -6.91
N CYS A 30 4.61 1.40 -7.88
CA CYS A 30 5.59 0.33 -7.83
C CYS A 30 7.01 0.87 -8.07
N ASP A 31 8.02 0.03 -7.82
CA ASP A 31 9.43 0.48 -7.90
C ASP A 31 9.94 0.56 -9.36
N GLN A 32 9.43 -0.32 -10.22
CA GLN A 32 9.93 -0.60 -11.58
C GLN A 32 11.46 -0.86 -11.61
N ARG A 33 11.96 -1.58 -10.60
CA ARG A 33 13.32 -2.13 -10.55
C ARG A 33 13.23 -3.64 -10.51
N THR A 34 14.27 -4.34 -10.95
CA THR A 34 14.38 -5.80 -10.78
C THR A 34 14.32 -6.17 -9.31
N THR A 35 15.03 -5.42 -8.47
CA THR A 35 14.95 -5.48 -7.01
C THR A 35 15.01 -4.08 -6.42
N SER A 36 14.37 -3.90 -5.27
CA SER A 36 14.29 -2.61 -4.60
C SER A 36 15.57 -2.25 -3.87
N ARG A 37 15.89 -0.96 -3.76
CA ARG A 37 17.04 -0.52 -2.93
C ARG A 37 16.70 -0.75 -1.46
N GLY A 38 17.64 -1.28 -0.69
CA GLY A 38 17.52 -1.51 0.76
C GLY A 38 17.72 -0.26 1.61
N PHE A 39 17.59 -0.41 2.93
CA PHE A 39 17.57 0.64 3.95
C PHE A 39 18.67 1.70 3.80
N LEU A 40 19.91 1.28 3.53
CA LEU A 40 21.09 2.15 3.38
C LEU A 40 21.30 2.70 1.96
N PHE A 41 20.43 2.35 1.01
CA PHE A 41 20.53 2.66 -0.41
C PHE A 41 21.76 2.09 -1.14
N SER A 42 22.82 1.67 -0.45
CA SER A 42 23.98 0.99 -1.06
C SER A 42 23.62 -0.40 -1.61
N ASP A 43 22.68 -1.08 -0.94
CA ASP A 43 22.36 -2.49 -1.20
C ASP A 43 20.97 -2.63 -1.82
N ASN A 44 20.68 -3.83 -2.33
CA ASN A 44 19.36 -4.20 -2.85
C ASN A 44 18.67 -5.25 -1.97
N LEU A 45 17.34 -5.23 -1.99
CA LEU A 45 16.49 -6.30 -1.47
C LEU A 45 16.52 -7.51 -2.40
N ASN A 46 15.91 -8.61 -1.96
CA ASN A 46 15.80 -9.84 -2.75
C ASN A 46 14.66 -9.77 -3.80
N ARG A 47 13.84 -8.72 -3.76
CA ARG A 47 12.64 -8.56 -4.59
C ARG A 47 12.36 -7.09 -4.89
N ASN A 48 11.48 -6.83 -5.85
CA ASN A 48 10.92 -5.52 -6.10
C ASN A 48 9.68 -5.27 -5.23
N ALA A 49 9.33 -4.00 -5.03
CA ALA A 49 8.07 -3.62 -4.42
C ALA A 49 6.93 -3.72 -5.47
N PRO A 50 5.84 -4.47 -5.18
CA PRO A 50 4.70 -4.56 -6.08
C PRO A 50 3.91 -3.25 -6.13
N SER A 51 2.96 -3.13 -7.05
CA SER A 51 2.07 -1.96 -7.06
C SER A 51 1.15 -1.97 -5.83
N LEU A 52 0.93 -0.78 -5.24
CA LEU A 52 -0.12 -0.58 -4.22
C LEU A 52 -1.50 -0.36 -4.82
N ILE A 53 -1.61 -0.16 -6.14
CA ILE A 53 -2.91 0.01 -6.79
C ILE A 53 -3.71 -1.28 -6.62
N ASN A 54 -4.95 -1.13 -6.17
CA ASN A 54 -5.88 -2.22 -5.86
C ASN A 54 -5.42 -3.16 -4.74
N ALA A 55 -4.32 -2.86 -4.03
CA ALA A 55 -3.80 -3.75 -2.99
C ALA A 55 -4.81 -3.97 -1.85
N ALA A 56 -5.62 -2.95 -1.53
CA ALA A 56 -6.66 -3.04 -0.52
C ALA A 56 -7.92 -3.83 -0.97
N LEU A 57 -8.00 -4.27 -2.22
CA LEU A 57 -9.10 -5.10 -2.72
C LEU A 57 -8.86 -6.60 -2.54
N SER A 58 -7.62 -7.00 -2.26
CA SER A 58 -7.31 -8.39 -1.94
C SER A 58 -8.01 -8.77 -0.63
N GLU A 59 -8.84 -9.80 -0.65
CA GLU A 59 -9.60 -10.23 0.55
C GLU A 59 -8.72 -11.03 1.52
N THR A 60 -7.75 -11.77 0.99
CA THR A 60 -6.79 -12.59 1.74
C THR A 60 -5.48 -12.68 0.95
N HIS A 61 -4.37 -13.03 1.61
CA HIS A 61 -3.06 -13.25 0.97
C HIS A 61 -2.40 -11.96 0.45
N PHE A 62 -2.01 -11.09 1.38
CA PHE A 62 -1.19 -9.94 1.08
C PHE A 62 0.28 -10.33 0.99
N PHE A 63 1.04 -9.60 0.15
CA PHE A 63 2.44 -9.84 -0.22
C PHE A 63 2.68 -10.80 -1.39
N HIS A 64 3.91 -10.83 -1.91
CA HIS A 64 4.29 -11.58 -3.13
C HIS A 64 3.96 -13.08 -3.07
N GLU A 65 3.94 -13.67 -1.88
CA GLU A 65 3.71 -15.10 -1.64
C GLU A 65 2.44 -15.36 -0.82
N GLY A 66 1.62 -14.32 -0.58
CA GLY A 66 0.39 -14.46 0.21
C GLY A 66 0.60 -14.69 1.71
N GLN A 67 1.78 -14.33 2.23
CA GLN A 67 2.22 -14.64 3.59
C GLN A 67 1.41 -13.93 4.70
N HIS A 68 0.67 -12.87 4.38
CA HIS A 68 -0.06 -12.09 5.37
C HIS A 68 -1.57 -12.17 5.16
N GLN A 69 -2.30 -12.34 6.27
CA GLN A 69 -3.77 -12.40 6.28
C GLN A 69 -4.42 -11.01 6.18
N ASN A 70 -3.69 -9.93 6.49
CA ASN A 70 -4.17 -8.55 6.43
C ASN A 70 -3.02 -7.56 6.11
N LEU A 71 -3.38 -6.33 5.74
CA LEU A 71 -2.42 -5.26 5.42
C LEU A 71 -1.56 -4.81 6.62
N ALA A 72 -2.11 -4.84 7.84
CA ALA A 72 -1.35 -4.48 9.04
C ALA A 72 -0.15 -5.42 9.27
N GLY A 73 -0.32 -6.71 9.00
CA GLY A 73 0.78 -7.67 9.03
C GLY A 73 1.86 -7.39 7.98
N VAL A 74 1.50 -6.87 6.80
CA VAL A 74 2.47 -6.43 5.80
C VAL A 74 3.25 -5.21 6.29
N PHE A 75 2.57 -4.24 6.91
CA PHE A 75 3.25 -3.08 7.49
C PHE A 75 4.24 -3.49 8.56
N GLU A 76 3.86 -4.40 9.45
CA GLU A 76 4.76 -4.93 10.48
C GLU A 76 6.00 -5.60 9.88
N ALA A 77 5.82 -6.43 8.84
CA ALA A 77 6.93 -7.06 8.16
C ALA A 77 7.90 -6.05 7.53
N VAL A 78 7.39 -4.99 6.91
CA VAL A 78 8.23 -3.95 6.29
C VAL A 78 8.91 -3.06 7.33
N ILE A 79 8.17 -2.63 8.36
CA ILE A 79 8.65 -1.76 9.45
C ILE A 79 9.80 -2.43 10.19
N THR A 80 9.62 -3.70 10.56
CA THR A 80 10.59 -4.46 11.37
C THR A 80 11.75 -5.04 10.57
N ASN A 81 11.64 -5.12 9.24
CA ASN A 81 12.69 -5.68 8.41
C ASN A 81 13.94 -4.75 8.40
N PRO A 82 15.12 -5.26 8.82
CA PRO A 82 16.35 -4.48 8.92
C PRO A 82 16.88 -3.99 7.55
N LYS A 83 16.48 -4.64 6.46
CA LYS A 83 16.83 -4.24 5.10
C LYS A 83 15.84 -3.23 4.51
N GLU A 84 14.69 -2.99 5.15
CA GLU A 84 13.67 -2.07 4.65
C GLU A 84 13.59 -0.82 5.53
N PHE A 85 12.79 -0.80 6.60
CA PHE A 85 12.64 0.37 7.48
C PHE A 85 13.52 0.30 8.72
N ASN A 86 13.93 -0.91 9.13
CA ASN A 86 14.79 -1.20 10.27
C ASN A 86 14.32 -0.52 11.57
N PHE A 87 13.01 -0.56 11.85
CA PHE A 87 12.42 0.17 12.95
C PHE A 87 11.40 -0.66 13.73
N SER A 88 10.77 -0.09 14.75
CA SER A 88 9.75 -0.77 15.55
C SER A 88 8.57 0.13 15.86
N TYR A 89 7.38 -0.45 16.03
CA TYR A 89 6.17 0.31 16.37
C TYR A 89 6.33 1.17 17.64
N PRO A 90 6.87 0.67 18.76
CA PRO A 90 7.06 1.52 19.95
C PRO A 90 7.90 2.76 19.67
N GLN A 91 8.97 2.62 18.88
CA GLN A 91 9.82 3.75 18.53
C GLN A 91 9.15 4.71 17.52
N ILE A 92 8.39 4.18 16.56
CA ILE A 92 7.58 5.01 15.65
C ILE A 92 6.55 5.82 16.43
N LEU A 93 5.79 5.18 17.32
CA LEU A 93 4.74 5.85 18.10
C LEU A 93 5.35 6.90 19.03
N ALA A 94 6.47 6.60 19.68
CA ALA A 94 7.20 7.59 20.48
C ALA A 94 7.62 8.80 19.62
N ARG A 95 8.12 8.56 18.40
CA ARG A 95 8.53 9.62 17.47
C ARG A 95 7.34 10.44 16.94
N LEU A 96 6.22 9.81 16.64
CA LEU A 96 4.99 10.52 16.22
C LEU A 96 4.44 11.38 17.37
N GLN A 97 4.54 10.88 18.61
CA GLN A 97 4.05 11.58 19.79
C GLN A 97 4.82 12.88 20.09
N THR A 98 6.08 13.01 19.67
CA THR A 98 6.85 14.25 19.87
C THR A 98 6.46 15.37 18.90
N SER A 99 5.84 15.06 17.76
CA SER A 99 5.37 16.08 16.81
C SER A 99 4.00 16.62 17.20
N ALA A 100 3.90 17.94 17.33
CA ALA A 100 2.63 18.61 17.60
C ALA A 100 1.67 18.47 16.42
N GLU A 101 2.20 18.48 15.20
CA GLU A 101 1.47 18.34 13.95
C GLU A 101 0.84 16.96 13.84
N TYR A 102 1.60 15.89 14.07
CA TYR A 102 1.06 14.53 14.06
C TYR A 102 0.02 14.32 15.15
N ARG A 103 0.27 14.78 16.38
CA ARG A 103 -0.73 14.72 17.44
C ARG A 103 -2.04 15.41 17.04
N ALA A 104 -1.97 16.60 16.46
CA ALA A 104 -3.16 17.32 15.98
C ALA A 104 -3.89 16.57 14.85
N LEU A 105 -3.14 16.00 13.90
CA LEU A 105 -3.72 15.23 12.80
C LEU A 105 -4.42 13.95 13.32
N PHE A 106 -3.81 13.20 14.23
CA PHE A 106 -4.40 12.01 14.85
C PHE A 106 -5.60 12.34 15.72
N GLN A 107 -5.54 13.47 16.43
CA GLN A 107 -6.67 13.94 17.20
C GLN A 107 -7.87 14.27 16.31
N SER A 108 -7.63 14.96 15.20
CA SER A 108 -8.66 15.32 14.23
C SER A 108 -9.21 14.13 13.43
N ALA A 109 -8.39 13.12 13.14
CA ALA A 109 -8.81 11.99 12.31
C ALA A 109 -9.63 10.92 13.06
N PHE A 110 -9.42 10.80 14.38
CA PHE A 110 -10.03 9.77 15.21
C PHE A 110 -10.98 10.33 16.28
N ASP A 111 -11.43 11.58 16.10
CA ASP A 111 -12.33 12.29 17.02
C ASP A 111 -11.95 12.14 18.50
N LYS A 112 -10.64 12.22 18.76
CA LYS A 112 -10.11 12.05 20.11
C LYS A 112 -10.53 13.24 20.95
N LYS A 113 -11.42 13.00 21.93
CA LYS A 113 -11.72 13.97 22.99
C LYS A 113 -10.41 14.51 23.54
N ASN A 114 -10.37 15.81 23.82
CA ASN A 114 -9.19 16.51 24.32
C ASN A 114 -8.93 16.14 25.79
N THR A 115 -8.73 14.85 26.05
CA THR A 115 -8.34 14.30 27.34
C THR A 115 -6.81 14.36 27.43
N VAL A 116 -6.32 14.67 28.62
CA VAL A 116 -4.89 14.90 28.92
C VAL A 116 -3.98 13.73 28.51
N PHE A 117 -4.53 12.54 28.27
CA PHE A 117 -3.79 11.36 27.87
C PHE A 117 -4.53 10.60 26.76
N ASN A 118 -4.18 10.87 25.50
CA ASN A 118 -4.68 10.10 24.37
C ASN A 118 -3.57 9.86 23.32
N PRO A 119 -2.56 9.02 23.64
CA PRO A 119 -1.41 8.80 22.78
C PRO A 119 -1.81 8.18 21.45
N ILE A 120 -1.03 8.45 20.41
CA ILE A 120 -1.20 7.82 19.10
C ILE A 120 -1.03 6.30 19.27
N SER A 121 -2.01 5.52 18.84
CA SER A 121 -1.98 4.06 18.97
C SER A 121 -1.49 3.37 17.70
N ARG A 122 -1.02 2.12 17.82
CA ARG A 122 -0.64 1.29 16.67
C ARG A 122 -1.82 1.11 15.70
N SER A 123 -3.02 0.86 16.21
CA SER A 123 -4.21 0.67 15.38
C SER A 123 -4.53 1.92 14.57
N GLU A 124 -4.44 3.11 15.17
CA GLU A 124 -4.66 4.37 14.45
C GLU A 124 -3.64 4.59 13.32
N LEU A 125 -2.37 4.23 13.57
CA LEU A 125 -1.32 4.30 12.55
C LEU A 125 -1.61 3.34 11.39
N ASP A 126 -1.87 2.07 11.70
CA ASP A 126 -2.15 1.04 10.69
C ASP A 126 -3.41 1.36 9.90
N GLU A 127 -4.48 1.82 10.57
CA GLU A 127 -5.73 2.24 9.95
C GLU A 127 -5.53 3.45 9.04
N SER A 128 -4.77 4.47 9.49
CA SER A 128 -4.45 5.63 8.65
C SER A 128 -3.74 5.23 7.35
N LEU A 129 -2.81 4.28 7.42
CA LEU A 129 -2.11 3.76 6.24
C LEU A 129 -3.07 2.93 5.35
N ILE A 130 -3.88 2.05 5.93
CA ILE A 130 -4.87 1.24 5.21
C ILE A 130 -5.88 2.12 4.47
N GLU A 131 -6.42 3.16 5.11
CA GLU A 131 -7.38 4.07 4.48
C GLU A 131 -6.79 4.77 3.25
N TYR A 132 -5.50 5.11 3.30
CA TYR A 132 -4.83 5.62 2.11
C TYR A 132 -4.66 4.55 1.02
N LEU A 133 -4.38 3.29 1.36
CA LEU A 133 -4.32 2.23 0.37
C LEU A 133 -5.69 1.95 -0.27
N LYS A 134 -6.80 2.09 0.48
CA LYS A 134 -8.17 1.91 -0.03
C LYS A 134 -8.54 2.90 -1.13
N ILE A 135 -7.94 4.10 -1.15
CA ILE A 135 -8.18 5.09 -2.21
C ILE A 135 -7.35 4.84 -3.48
N LEU A 136 -6.32 3.99 -3.42
CA LEU A 136 -5.48 3.65 -4.57
C LEU A 136 -6.18 2.62 -5.46
N ARG A 137 -7.23 3.04 -6.17
CA ARG A 137 -8.06 2.19 -7.03
C ARG A 137 -7.81 2.50 -8.51
N GLY A 138 -7.67 1.45 -9.32
CA GLY A 138 -7.47 1.53 -10.76
C GLY A 138 -8.65 1.02 -11.56
N TYR A 139 -9.85 1.60 -11.38
CA TYR A 139 -11.11 1.18 -12.01
C TYR A 139 -11.47 1.90 -13.32
N ASP A 140 -10.48 2.38 -14.08
CA ASP A 140 -10.71 3.12 -15.33
C ASP A 140 -9.88 2.57 -16.50
N SER A 141 -9.54 1.28 -16.44
CA SER A 141 -8.82 0.62 -17.53
C SER A 141 -9.70 0.52 -18.79
N ALA A 142 -9.08 0.31 -19.95
CA ALA A 142 -9.83 0.05 -21.19
C ALA A 142 -10.76 -1.18 -21.06
N PHE A 143 -10.36 -2.16 -20.26
CA PHE A 143 -11.19 -3.31 -19.91
C PHE A 143 -12.40 -2.87 -19.08
N ASP A 144 -12.20 -2.08 -18.02
CA ASP A 144 -13.29 -1.58 -17.17
C ASP A 144 -14.28 -0.71 -17.97
N LYS A 145 -13.78 0.13 -18.88
CA LYS A 145 -14.62 0.95 -19.77
C LYS A 145 -15.48 0.08 -20.68
N THR A 146 -14.88 -0.94 -21.29
CA THR A 146 -15.60 -1.92 -22.11
C THR A 146 -16.69 -2.65 -21.31
N MET A 147 -16.36 -3.12 -20.11
CA MET A 147 -17.32 -3.81 -19.23
C MET A 147 -18.46 -2.89 -18.75
N ASN A 148 -18.22 -1.58 -18.66
CA ASN A 148 -19.20 -0.59 -18.24
C ASN A 148 -19.91 0.13 -19.42
N ASN A 149 -19.83 -0.40 -20.65
CA ASN A 149 -20.41 0.20 -21.86
C ASN A 149 -19.98 1.65 -22.13
N LYS A 150 -18.78 2.04 -21.68
CA LYS A 150 -18.19 3.37 -21.97
C LYS A 150 -17.30 3.28 -23.22
N PRO A 151 -17.36 4.27 -24.14
CA PRO A 151 -16.51 4.27 -25.33
C PRO A 151 -15.02 4.30 -24.94
N THR A 152 -14.24 3.38 -25.51
CA THR A 152 -12.79 3.29 -25.31
C THR A 152 -12.07 4.17 -26.32
N ARG A 153 -11.24 5.11 -25.84
CA ARG A 153 -10.30 5.84 -26.70
C ARG A 153 -8.99 5.05 -26.72
N SER A 154 -8.86 4.11 -27.66
CA SER A 154 -7.70 3.24 -27.74
C SER A 154 -6.49 3.94 -28.37
N THR A 155 -5.67 4.63 -27.56
CA THR A 155 -4.30 5.03 -27.96
C THR A 155 -3.24 5.05 -26.84
N GLU A 156 -3.52 4.75 -25.56
CA GLU A 156 -2.52 4.96 -24.50
C GLU A 156 -2.00 3.67 -23.81
N THR A 157 -0.72 3.39 -24.07
CA THR A 157 0.30 2.66 -23.30
C THR A 157 -0.13 1.78 -22.12
N TRP A 158 -0.53 0.55 -22.44
CA TRP A 158 -0.49 -0.69 -21.63
C TRP A 158 0.79 -0.94 -20.81
N ALA A 159 1.90 -0.24 -21.06
CA ALA A 159 3.24 -0.62 -20.59
C ALA A 159 3.50 -0.47 -19.08
N ILE A 160 2.79 0.42 -18.37
CA ILE A 160 3.16 0.78 -16.99
C ILE A 160 2.87 -0.36 -16.00
N ASN A 161 1.74 -1.05 -16.14
CA ASN A 161 1.35 -2.14 -15.22
C ASN A 161 2.15 -3.44 -15.43
N TYR A 162 2.68 -3.70 -16.63
CA TYR A 162 3.47 -4.90 -16.89
C TYR A 162 4.86 -4.85 -16.21
N SER A 163 5.44 -3.65 -16.08
CA SER A 163 6.78 -3.47 -15.49
C SER A 163 6.88 -3.80 -13.99
N CYS A 164 5.74 -3.85 -13.28
CA CYS A 164 5.69 -4.22 -11.87
C CYS A 164 5.60 -5.75 -11.66
N ARG A 165 5.28 -6.54 -12.71
CA ARG A 165 5.28 -8.01 -12.67
C ARG A 165 6.65 -8.54 -13.06
N LYS A 166 7.12 -9.57 -12.34
CA LYS A 166 8.19 -10.43 -12.88
C LYS A 166 7.73 -10.98 -14.24
N PRO A 167 8.63 -11.15 -15.23
CA PRO A 167 8.28 -11.59 -16.58
C PRO A 167 7.49 -12.92 -16.67
N ASN A 168 7.44 -13.73 -15.60
CA ASN A 168 6.76 -15.02 -15.57
C ASN A 168 5.43 -15.05 -14.78
N ALA A 169 4.88 -13.93 -14.33
CA ALA A 169 3.68 -13.90 -13.47
C ALA A 169 2.33 -14.00 -14.24
N ALA A 170 2.28 -14.62 -15.42
CA ALA A 170 1.08 -14.65 -16.27
C ALA A 170 -0.04 -15.62 -15.80
N VAL A 171 0.17 -16.43 -14.75
CA VAL A 171 -0.68 -17.61 -14.52
C VAL A 171 -1.78 -17.43 -13.44
N ALA A 172 -1.71 -16.45 -12.55
CA ALA A 172 -2.64 -16.39 -11.39
C ALA A 172 -3.83 -15.42 -11.51
N THR A 173 -3.92 -14.55 -12.52
CA THR A 173 -4.95 -13.48 -12.53
C THR A 173 -6.32 -13.89 -13.07
N ARG A 174 -6.43 -15.02 -13.77
CA ARG A 174 -7.70 -15.38 -14.41
C ARG A 174 -8.73 -15.94 -13.43
N ARG A 175 -8.31 -16.51 -12.29
CA ARG A 175 -9.23 -17.24 -11.39
C ARG A 175 -9.81 -16.41 -10.26
N GLN A 176 -9.07 -15.45 -9.71
CA GLN A 176 -9.51 -14.71 -8.52
C GLN A 176 -10.47 -13.54 -8.83
N VAL A 177 -10.34 -12.88 -9.98
CA VAL A 177 -11.23 -11.77 -10.35
C VAL A 177 -12.56 -12.25 -10.96
N LEU A 178 -12.55 -13.38 -11.69
CA LEU A 178 -13.76 -13.93 -12.32
C LEU A 178 -14.68 -14.69 -11.35
N ALA A 179 -14.19 -15.07 -10.17
CA ALA A 179 -15.01 -15.75 -9.17
C ALA A 179 -16.08 -14.84 -8.53
N ALA A 180 -15.89 -13.52 -8.55
CA ALA A 180 -16.83 -12.56 -7.97
C ALA A 180 -18.02 -12.18 -8.90
N VAL A 181 -18.04 -12.64 -10.16
CA VAL A 181 -19.03 -12.23 -11.18
C VAL A 181 -20.04 -13.35 -11.51
N LYS A 182 -19.99 -14.49 -10.82
CA LYS A 182 -20.96 -15.58 -11.01
C LYS A 182 -21.75 -15.88 -9.74
N SER A 183 -22.70 -15.01 -9.43
CA SER A 183 -23.89 -15.39 -8.67
C SER A 183 -25.12 -15.09 -9.55
N PRO A 184 -25.86 -16.11 -10.03
CA PRO A 184 -27.04 -15.87 -10.83
C PRO A 184 -28.19 -15.49 -9.90
N PHE A 185 -28.70 -14.27 -10.09
CA PHE A 185 -30.13 -14.01 -9.90
C PHE A 185 -30.90 -15.03 -10.75
N LEU A 186 -31.60 -15.95 -10.10
CA LEU A 186 -32.70 -16.69 -10.70
C LEU A 186 -33.96 -16.31 -9.93
N ILE A 187 -34.82 -15.61 -10.67
CA ILE A 187 -36.22 -15.34 -10.38
C ILE A 187 -36.98 -16.66 -10.57
N ALA A 188 -37.63 -17.14 -9.51
CA ALA A 188 -38.93 -17.83 -9.51
C ALA A 188 -39.39 -17.99 -8.05
#